data_AF-A0A959AM55-F1
#
_entry.id   AF-A0A959AM55-F1
#
_cell.length_a   1.000
_cell.length_b   1.000
_cell.length_c   1.000
_cell.angle_alpha   90.00
_cell.angle_beta   90.00
_cell.angle_gamma   90.00
#
_symmetry.space_group_name_H-M   'P 1'
#
loop_
_entity.id
_entity.type
_entity.pdbx_description
1 polymer ?
#
loop_
_entity_poly.entity_id
_entity_poly.type
_entity_poly.pdbx_seq_one_letter_code
_entity_poly.pdbx_strand_id
1 'polypeptide(L)' 'MKKILGVSAFYHDAAAALIIGGKIIAAAQEERFTREKHTPDFPVNAIKY' A
#
# COMPACT_ATOMS: atom_id res chain seq x y z
N MET A 1 -5.26 10.62 -17.90
CA MET A 1 -4.42 10.92 -16.71
C MET A 1 -3.67 9.66 -16.32
N LYS A 2 -2.37 9.77 -15.97
CA LYS A 2 -1.55 8.62 -15.56
C LYS A 2 -2.03 8.10 -14.18
N LYS A 3 -2.15 6.78 -14.05
CA LYS A 3 -2.44 6.08 -12.79
C LYS A 3 -1.19 5.29 -12.38
N ILE A 4 -0.80 5.38 -11.12
CA ILE A 4 0.39 4.72 -10.57
C ILE A 4 -0.04 4.02 -9.28
N LEU A 5 0.34 2.75 -9.14
CA LEU A 5 0.24 2.01 -7.88
C LEU A 5 1.65 1.94 -7.27
N GLY A 6 1.87 2.68 -6.19
CA GLY A 6 3.06 2.58 -5.37
C GLY A 6 2.95 1.40 -4.42
N VAL A 7 4.03 0.62 -4.28
CA VAL A 7 4.09 -0.57 -3.43
C VAL A 7 5.35 -0.50 -2.57
N SER A 8 5.18 -0.72 -1.27
CA SER A 8 6.26 -1.05 -0.33
C SER A 8 6.07 -2.50 0.11
N ALA A 9 7.11 -3.34 -0.02
CA ALA A 9 7.07 -4.76 0.31
C ALA A 9 8.48 -5.32 0.54
N PHE A 10 8.57 -6.49 1.17
CA PHE A 10 9.78 -7.32 1.37
C PHE A 10 10.87 -6.73 2.27
N TYR A 11 10.52 -5.73 3.08
CA TYR A 11 11.43 -5.19 4.09
C TYR A 11 10.70 -4.90 5.41
N HIS A 12 10.18 -3.68 5.58
CA HIS A 12 9.36 -3.29 6.73
C HIS A 12 8.20 -2.42 6.25
N ASP A 13 7.11 -2.46 7.00
CA ASP A 13 5.91 -1.64 6.77
C ASP A 13 5.38 -1.76 5.34
N ALA A 14 4.89 -2.96 4.98
CA ALA A 14 4.21 -3.16 3.71
C ALA A 14 3.01 -2.21 3.57
N ALA A 15 2.88 -1.61 2.39
CA ALA A 15 1.88 -0.58 2.12
C ALA A 15 1.63 -0.40 0.62
N ALA A 16 0.49 0.19 0.28
CA ALA A 16 0.17 0.58 -1.09
C ALA A 16 -0.40 2.00 -1.17
N ALA A 17 -0.16 2.68 -2.30
CA ALA A 17 -0.71 4.00 -2.58
C ALA A 17 -1.16 4.14 -4.04
N LEU A 18 -2.36 4.65 -4.26
CA LEU A 18 -2.90 4.97 -5.59
C LEU A 18 -2.70 6.46 -5.88
N ILE A 19 -1.99 6.76 -6.97
CA ILE A 19 -1.75 8.13 -7.45
C ILE A 19 -2.38 8.30 -8.82
N ILE A 20 -3.20 9.33 -8.99
CA ILE A 20 -3.82 9.67 -10.28
C ILE A 20 -3.55 11.14 -10.59
N GLY A 21 -2.89 11.39 -11.73
CA GLY A 21 -2.59 12.76 -12.16
C GLY A 21 -1.74 13.55 -11.15
N GLY A 22 -0.83 12.88 -10.44
CA GLY A 22 0.03 13.49 -9.42
C GLY A 22 -0.62 13.70 -8.04
N LYS A 23 -1.89 13.31 -7.86
CA LYS A 23 -2.59 13.37 -6.57
C LYS A 23 -2.69 11.99 -5.93
N ILE A 24 -2.46 11.92 -4.62
CA ILE A 24 -2.71 10.72 -3.81
C ILE A 24 -4.22 10.57 -3.65
N ILE A 25 -4.76 9.44 -4.09
CA ILE A 25 -6.19 9.11 -4.00
C ILE A 25 -6.47 8.22 -2.80
N ALA A 26 -5.61 7.23 -2.57
CA ALA A 26 -5.68 6.33 -1.42
C ALA A 26 -4.26 5.90 -1.02
N ALA A 27 -4.06 5.65 0.26
CA ALA A 27 -2.86 5.05 0.80
C ALA A 27 -3.19 4.28 2.08
N ALA A 28 -2.69 3.06 2.22
CA ALA A 28 -2.92 2.24 3.40
C ALA A 28 -1.70 1.36 3.71
N GLN A 29 -1.51 1.08 5.00
CA GLN A 29 -0.52 0.11 5.48
C GLN A 29 -1.17 -1.26 5.66
N GLU A 30 -0.46 -2.32 5.27
CA GLU A 30 -0.95 -3.69 5.34
C GLU A 30 -1.26 -4.14 6.77
N GLU A 31 -0.46 -3.69 7.74
CA GLU A 31 -0.63 -4.01 9.17
C GLU A 31 -1.98 -3.58 9.75
N ARG A 32 -2.66 -2.60 9.14
CA ARG A 32 -4.01 -2.18 9.57
C ARG A 32 -5.06 -3.23 9.28
N PHE A 33 -4.82 -4.08 8.28
CA PHE A 33 -5.72 -5.15 7.86
C PHE A 33 -5.31 -6.50 8.46
N THR A 34 -4.02 -6.86 8.39
CA THR A 34 -3.53 -8.15 8.90
C THR A 34 -3.41 -8.18 10.42
N ARG A 35 -3.31 -7.00 11.05
CA ARG A 35 -2.98 -6.83 12.48
C ARG A 35 -1.61 -7.37 12.86
N GLU A 36 -0.74 -7.58 11.89
CA GLU A 36 0.67 -7.93 12.07
C GLU A 36 1.52 -6.68 11.90
N LYS A 37 2.11 -6.20 12.99
CA LYS A 37 2.91 -4.97 12.96
C LYS A 37 4.16 -5.14 12.11
N HIS A 38 4.46 -4.14 11.29
CA HIS A 38 5.64 -4.04 10.44
C HIS A 38 5.79 -5.23 9.48
N THR A 39 4.68 -5.80 9.02
CA THR A 39 4.71 -6.95 8.11
C THR A 39 5.54 -6.64 6.85
N PRO A 40 6.47 -7.54 6.45
CA PRO A 40 7.23 -7.43 5.22
C PRO A 40 6.48 -7.99 4.00
N ASP A 41 5.28 -8.54 4.20
CA ASP A 41 4.58 -9.28 3.16
C ASP A 41 4.16 -8.39 1.99
N PHE A 42 3.73 -9.01 0.90
CA PHE A 42 3.15 -8.26 -0.20
C PHE A 42 1.81 -7.62 0.24
N PRO A 43 1.58 -6.31 0.00
CA PRO A 43 0.46 -5.58 0.61
C PRO A 43 -0.88 -5.81 -0.12
N VAL A 44 -1.36 -7.05 -0.09
CA VAL A 44 -2.57 -7.49 -0.82
C VAL A 44 -3.81 -6.75 -0.34
N ASN A 45 -3.96 -6.56 0.98
CA ASN A 45 -5.14 -5.91 1.52
C ASN A 45 -5.11 -4.40 1.27
N ALA A 46 -3.95 -3.74 1.42
CA ALA A 46 -3.80 -2.33 1.11
C ALA A 46 -3.98 -2.00 -0.38
N ILE A 47 -3.66 -2.93 -1.29
CA ILE A 47 -3.96 -2.77 -2.73
C ILE A 47 -5.46 -2.87 -3.02
N LYS A 48 -6.19 -3.68 -2.25
CA LYS A 48 -7.64 -3.93 -2.43
C LYS A 48 -8.53 -2.85 -1.79
N TYR A 49 -8.01 -2.13 -0.81
CA TYR A 49 -8.69 -1.02 -0.12
C TYR A 49 -8.83 0.20 -1.04
#